data_AF-A0A950RI03-F1
#
_entry.id   AF-A0A950RI03-F1
#
_cell.length_a   1.000
_cell.length_b   1.000
_cell.length_c   1.000
_cell.angle_alpha   90.00
_cell.angle_beta   90.00
_cell.angle_gamma   90.00
#
_symmetry.space_group_name_H-M   'P 1'
#
loop_
_entity.id
_entity.type
_entity.pdbx_description
1 polymer ?
#
loop_
_entity_poly.entity_id
_entity_poly.type
_entity_poly.pdbx_seq_one_letter_code
_entity_poly.pdbx_strand_id
1 'polypeptide(L)'
;VSEAGPVLTALLVHPSAPVRQTAAQALERVADITVLDGLLTALDDPAATVRFSLVGALAHAGGDGHALSDAQRTQILSRLEDLILRDPDPGVRSRAASVLGEVGTPEVLPFLWQRVLTAEDSRVKDKAWAAVMAILVRTGNLELLGDWDQKLARANQSERRLQLLEAAADAWAKNDHVKAPVGAALELLVQAQLENGKWPAALPRLRDLLNRPATDAEMDKRLHLLLEVGRQALKEGNSAESLRVVREAQPFLTRNNKVAGEFEKLEKQAQEGP
;
A
#
# COMPACT_ATOMS: atom_id res chain seq x y z
N VAL A 1 26.51 12.26 -17.85
CA VAL A 1 26.24 13.08 -19.06
C VAL A 1 25.82 14.46 -18.60
N SER A 2 26.75 15.23 -18.04
CA SER A 2 26.45 16.44 -17.23
C SER A 2 25.76 17.58 -17.99
N GLU A 3 25.86 17.61 -19.32
CA GLU A 3 25.35 18.72 -20.15
C GLU A 3 24.01 18.39 -20.83
N ALA A 4 23.55 17.13 -20.80
CA ALA A 4 22.32 16.75 -21.51
C ALA A 4 21.08 17.43 -20.91
N GLY A 5 20.99 17.53 -19.58
CA GLY A 5 19.84 18.14 -18.89
C GLY A 5 19.55 19.56 -19.38
N PRO A 6 20.47 20.53 -19.23
CA PRO A 6 20.25 21.91 -19.65
C PRO A 6 19.90 22.06 -21.15
N VAL A 7 20.56 21.31 -22.03
CA VAL A 7 20.29 21.34 -23.47
C VAL A 7 18.87 20.85 -23.77
N LEU A 8 18.45 19.75 -23.15
CA LEU A 8 17.11 19.21 -23.35
C LEU A 8 16.04 20.14 -22.76
N THR A 9 16.29 20.76 -21.61
CA THR A 9 15.40 21.77 -21.01
C THR A 9 15.20 22.96 -21.95
N ALA A 10 16.26 23.44 -22.63
CA ALA A 10 16.14 24.51 -23.62
C ALA A 10 15.25 24.13 -24.82
N LEU A 11 15.16 22.84 -25.17
CA LEU A 11 14.29 22.36 -26.25
C LEU A 11 12.81 22.30 -25.85
N LEU A 12 12.47 22.44 -24.56
CA LEU A 12 11.08 22.43 -24.08
C LEU A 12 10.29 23.69 -24.46
N VAL A 13 10.93 24.72 -25.00
CA VAL A 13 10.25 25.91 -25.54
C VAL A 13 10.23 25.95 -27.07
N HIS A 14 10.67 24.87 -27.72
CA HIS A 14 10.74 24.81 -29.18
C HIS A 14 9.32 24.88 -29.81
N PRO A 15 9.12 25.61 -30.93
CA PRO A 15 7.79 25.77 -31.53
C PRO A 15 7.16 24.45 -32.00
N SER A 16 7.98 23.49 -32.45
CA SER A 16 7.53 22.16 -32.86
C SER A 16 7.25 21.25 -31.67
N ALA A 17 6.00 20.83 -31.49
CA ALA A 17 5.58 19.92 -30.43
C ALA A 17 6.31 18.55 -30.44
N PRO A 18 6.57 17.92 -31.61
CA PRO A 18 7.41 16.73 -31.68
C PRO A 18 8.80 16.90 -31.04
N VAL A 19 9.45 18.06 -31.27
CA VAL A 19 10.78 18.33 -30.68
C VAL A 19 10.68 18.44 -29.16
N ARG A 20 9.69 19.16 -28.65
CA ARG A 20 9.44 19.26 -27.20
C ARG A 20 9.15 17.90 -26.57
N GLN A 21 8.36 17.07 -27.25
CA GLN A 21 8.05 15.72 -26.79
C GLN A 21 9.30 14.85 -26.73
N THR A 22 10.14 14.85 -27.77
CA THR A 22 11.41 14.11 -27.76
C THR A 22 12.34 14.60 -26.65
N ALA A 23 12.40 15.92 -26.42
CA ALA A 23 13.18 16.47 -25.33
C ALA A 23 12.66 16.02 -23.95
N ALA A 24 11.35 16.08 -23.72
CA ALA A 24 10.71 15.61 -22.50
C ALA A 24 10.92 14.10 -22.26
N GLN A 25 10.81 13.27 -23.31
CA GLN A 25 11.08 11.83 -23.23
C GLN A 25 12.55 11.52 -22.92
N ALA A 26 13.48 12.31 -23.45
CA ALA A 26 14.89 12.16 -23.12
C ALA A 26 15.14 12.56 -21.65
N LEU A 27 14.55 13.66 -21.19
CA LEU A 27 14.62 14.13 -19.80
C LEU A 27 14.09 13.11 -18.81
N GLU A 28 13.05 12.34 -19.17
CA GLU A 28 12.54 11.25 -18.33
C GLU A 28 13.61 10.21 -17.93
N ARG A 29 14.71 10.12 -18.68
CA ARG A 29 15.80 9.17 -18.45
C ARG A 29 17.10 9.79 -17.93
N VAL A 30 17.23 11.11 -17.97
CA VAL A 30 18.49 11.80 -17.70
C VAL A 30 18.36 13.05 -16.84
N ALA A 31 17.13 13.47 -16.50
CA ALA A 31 16.89 14.64 -15.68
C ALA A 31 17.38 14.42 -14.26
N ASP A 32 18.19 15.36 -13.78
CA ASP A 32 18.60 15.46 -12.39
C ASP A 32 17.97 16.71 -11.75
N ILE A 33 18.32 16.96 -10.47
CA ILE A 33 17.77 18.09 -9.72
C ILE A 33 18.10 19.47 -10.32
N THR A 34 19.14 19.59 -11.16
CA THR A 34 19.58 20.88 -11.71
C THR A 34 18.60 21.43 -12.75
N VAL A 35 17.74 20.59 -13.33
CA VAL A 35 16.74 20.99 -14.33
C VAL A 35 15.34 21.16 -13.75
N LEU A 36 15.15 21.01 -12.44
CA LEU A 36 13.83 20.98 -11.81
C LEU A 36 12.94 22.17 -12.17
N ASP A 37 13.45 23.40 -12.06
CA ASP A 37 12.67 24.61 -12.37
C ASP A 37 12.21 24.66 -13.83
N GLY A 38 13.07 24.19 -14.74
CA GLY A 38 12.76 24.07 -16.16
C GLY A 38 11.68 23.03 -16.44
N LEU A 39 11.75 21.87 -15.78
CA LEU A 39 10.71 20.84 -15.85
C LEU A 39 9.37 21.36 -15.32
N LEU A 40 9.37 22.01 -14.15
CA LEU A 40 8.16 22.50 -13.51
C LEU A 40 7.45 23.55 -14.37
N THR A 41 8.21 24.45 -15.00
CA THR A 41 7.70 25.46 -15.93
C THR A 41 7.10 24.82 -17.18
N ALA A 42 7.74 23.79 -17.73
CA ALA A 42 7.29 23.15 -18.96
C ALA A 42 6.03 22.26 -18.78
N LEU A 43 5.59 21.99 -17.54
CA LEU A 43 4.39 21.20 -17.28
C LEU A 43 3.08 21.89 -17.72
N ASP A 44 3.12 23.15 -18.12
CA ASP A 44 1.97 23.85 -18.74
C ASP A 44 1.95 23.71 -20.28
N ASP A 45 2.75 22.80 -20.85
CA ASP A 45 2.78 22.58 -22.30
C ASP A 45 1.38 22.26 -22.85
N PRO A 46 0.97 22.81 -24.01
CA PRO A 46 -0.33 22.50 -24.60
C PRO A 46 -0.50 21.02 -24.96
N ALA A 47 0.58 20.30 -25.28
CA ALA A 47 0.52 18.90 -25.68
C ALA A 47 0.57 17.96 -24.47
N ALA A 48 -0.49 17.14 -24.30
CA ALA A 48 -0.58 16.17 -23.21
C ALA A 48 0.57 15.15 -23.22
N THR A 49 1.08 14.77 -24.41
CA THR A 49 2.21 13.85 -24.53
C THR A 49 3.52 14.44 -23.97
N VAL A 50 3.71 15.76 -24.09
CA VAL A 50 4.85 16.46 -23.49
C VAL A 50 4.71 16.49 -21.98
N ARG A 51 3.54 16.91 -21.47
CA ARG A 51 3.25 16.93 -20.03
C ARG A 51 3.42 15.55 -19.39
N PHE A 52 2.93 14.50 -20.03
CA PHE A 52 3.07 13.11 -19.56
C PHE A 52 4.53 12.71 -19.34
N SER A 53 5.41 12.98 -20.30
CA SER A 53 6.84 12.67 -20.16
C SER A 53 7.54 13.54 -19.13
N LEU A 54 7.16 14.82 -19.02
CA LEU A 54 7.70 15.71 -18.00
C LEU A 54 7.33 15.28 -16.57
N VAL A 55 6.12 14.72 -16.37
CA VAL A 55 5.76 14.11 -15.08
C VAL A 55 6.70 12.94 -14.73
N GLY A 56 7.06 12.10 -15.72
CA GLY A 56 8.07 11.06 -15.52
C GLY A 56 9.45 11.62 -15.17
N ALA A 57 9.86 12.70 -15.86
CA ALA A 57 11.14 13.38 -15.59
C ALA A 57 11.21 13.98 -14.17
N LEU A 58 10.09 14.46 -13.60
CA LEU A 58 10.06 14.92 -12.21
C LEU A 58 10.41 13.80 -11.21
N ALA A 59 9.98 12.57 -11.45
CA ALA A 59 10.28 11.45 -10.58
C ALA A 59 11.79 11.17 -10.53
N HIS A 60 12.44 11.20 -11.70
CA HIS A 60 13.88 10.99 -11.82
C HIS A 60 14.68 12.12 -11.18
N ALA A 61 14.34 13.37 -11.52
CA ALA A 61 14.98 14.56 -10.95
C ALA A 61 14.84 14.62 -9.41
N GLY A 62 13.74 14.10 -8.87
CA GLY A 62 13.51 14.00 -7.42
C GLY A 62 14.07 12.74 -6.75
N GLY A 63 14.51 11.75 -7.53
CA GLY A 63 14.84 10.39 -7.06
C GLY A 63 16.32 10.00 -7.15
N ASP A 64 17.17 10.77 -7.83
CA ASP A 64 18.57 10.42 -8.16
C ASP A 64 19.58 10.49 -7.00
N GLY A 65 19.13 10.25 -5.76
CA GLY A 65 20.01 10.14 -4.59
C GLY A 65 20.59 11.48 -4.09
N HIS A 66 20.30 12.59 -4.76
CA HIS A 66 20.51 13.92 -4.21
C HIS A 66 19.40 14.25 -3.21
N ALA A 67 19.77 14.75 -2.03
CA ALA A 67 18.81 15.16 -1.03
C ALA A 67 18.03 16.40 -1.51
N LEU A 68 16.76 16.21 -1.84
CA LEU A 68 15.82 17.32 -2.07
C LEU A 68 15.71 18.17 -0.81
N SER A 69 15.76 19.49 -0.96
CA SER A 69 15.33 20.40 0.10
C SER A 69 13.82 20.26 0.34
N ASP A 70 13.35 20.60 1.54
CA ASP A 70 11.92 20.58 1.87
C ASP A 70 11.09 21.48 0.94
N ALA A 71 11.68 22.60 0.50
CA ALA A 71 11.06 23.51 -0.45
C ALA A 71 10.85 22.83 -1.81
N GLN A 72 11.88 22.18 -2.36
CA GLN A 72 11.79 21.46 -3.64
C GLN A 72 10.82 20.29 -3.56
N ARG A 73 10.84 19.53 -2.46
CA ARG A 73 9.87 18.46 -2.22
C ARG A 73 8.45 19.00 -2.23
N THR A 74 8.19 20.06 -1.47
CA THR A 74 6.87 20.70 -1.41
C THR A 74 6.41 21.17 -2.78
N GLN A 75 7.31 21.78 -3.56
CA GLN A 75 7.01 22.25 -4.92
C GLN A 75 6.66 21.11 -5.87
N ILE A 76 7.42 20.00 -5.84
CA ILE A 76 7.12 18.81 -6.64
C ILE A 76 5.78 18.21 -6.25
N LEU A 77 5.52 18.00 -4.95
CA LEU A 77 4.28 17.40 -4.46
C LEU A 77 3.07 18.27 -4.83
N SER A 78 3.13 19.58 -4.57
CA SER A 78 2.06 20.52 -4.93
C SER A 78 1.79 20.52 -6.44
N ARG A 79 2.84 20.46 -7.27
CA ARG A 79 2.67 20.43 -8.72
C ARG A 79 2.03 19.13 -9.20
N LEU A 80 2.39 17.99 -8.62
CA LEU A 80 1.76 16.70 -8.92
C LEU A 80 0.29 16.68 -8.50
N GLU A 81 -0.04 17.20 -7.32
CA GLU A 81 -1.44 17.32 -6.86
C GLU A 81 -2.26 18.20 -7.81
N ASP A 82 -1.72 19.35 -8.23
CA ASP A 82 -2.38 20.23 -9.20
C ASP A 82 -2.66 19.52 -10.54
N LEU A 83 -1.70 18.75 -11.06
CA LEU A 83 -1.89 17.97 -12.28
C LEU A 83 -2.98 16.92 -12.10
N ILE A 84 -2.98 16.18 -10.99
CA ILE A 84 -4.02 15.18 -10.67
C ILE A 84 -5.40 15.84 -10.55
N LEU A 85 -5.49 17.10 -10.11
CA LEU A 85 -6.75 17.81 -9.96
C LEU A 85 -7.27 18.44 -11.26
N ARG A 86 -6.37 18.97 -12.09
CA ARG A 86 -6.73 19.97 -13.10
C ARG A 86 -6.29 19.62 -14.52
N ASP A 87 -5.39 18.66 -14.72
CA ASP A 87 -4.95 18.33 -16.08
C ASP A 87 -6.14 17.76 -16.89
N PRO A 88 -6.42 18.27 -18.09
CA PRO A 88 -7.53 17.78 -18.91
C PRO A 88 -7.33 16.32 -19.35
N ASP A 89 -6.09 15.86 -19.49
CA ASP A 89 -5.78 14.51 -19.96
C ASP A 89 -5.69 13.52 -18.78
N PRO A 90 -6.54 12.48 -18.74
CA PRO A 90 -6.50 11.51 -17.65
C PRO A 90 -5.23 10.64 -17.63
N GLY A 91 -4.54 10.51 -18.76
CA GLY A 91 -3.23 9.88 -18.84
C GLY A 91 -2.21 10.65 -18.02
N VAL A 92 -2.14 11.97 -18.18
CA VAL A 92 -1.29 12.85 -17.36
C VAL A 92 -1.68 12.78 -15.89
N ARG A 93 -2.98 12.87 -15.55
CA ARG A 93 -3.46 12.74 -14.17
C ARG A 93 -3.04 11.41 -13.52
N SER A 94 -3.20 10.30 -14.25
CA SER A 94 -2.86 8.97 -13.73
C SER A 94 -1.34 8.77 -13.58
N ARG A 95 -0.54 9.37 -14.47
CA ARG A 95 0.92 9.39 -14.37
C ARG A 95 1.38 10.20 -13.16
N ALA A 96 0.78 11.37 -12.92
CA ALA A 96 1.07 12.19 -11.75
C ALA A 96 0.73 11.47 -10.44
N ALA A 97 -0.38 10.74 -10.39
CA ALA A 97 -0.71 9.89 -9.23
C ALA A 97 0.33 8.78 -9.01
N SER A 98 0.81 8.13 -10.09
CA SER A 98 1.88 7.13 -10.00
C SER A 98 3.15 7.71 -9.39
N VAL A 99 3.61 8.85 -9.92
CA VAL A 99 4.82 9.52 -9.44
C VAL A 99 4.64 9.99 -7.99
N LEU A 100 3.46 10.47 -7.62
CA LEU A 100 3.15 10.85 -6.25
C LEU A 100 3.27 9.66 -5.28
N GLY A 101 3.00 8.42 -5.71
CA GLY A 101 3.27 7.21 -4.92
C GLY A 101 4.76 6.91 -4.72
N GLU A 102 5.57 7.19 -5.73
CA GLU A 102 7.02 6.97 -5.72
C GLU A 102 7.73 7.96 -4.79
N VAL A 103 7.44 9.25 -4.93
CA VAL A 103 8.16 10.34 -4.24
C VAL A 103 7.41 10.90 -3.03
N GLY A 104 6.12 10.61 -2.91
CA GLY A 104 5.26 11.15 -1.86
C GLY A 104 5.56 10.60 -0.47
N THR A 105 5.07 11.33 0.51
CA THR A 105 5.19 11.04 1.94
C THR A 105 3.78 10.84 2.52
N PRO A 106 3.62 10.34 3.77
CA PRO A 106 2.30 10.05 4.33
C PRO A 106 1.28 11.20 4.28
N GLU A 107 1.75 12.45 4.22
CA GLU A 107 0.93 13.66 4.17
C GLU A 107 0.03 13.73 2.93
N VAL A 108 0.41 13.09 1.80
CA VAL A 108 -0.39 13.10 0.56
C VAL A 108 -1.47 12.02 0.52
N LEU A 109 -1.48 11.10 1.50
CA LEU A 109 -2.41 9.98 1.52
C LEU A 109 -3.90 10.40 1.57
N PRO A 110 -4.32 11.42 2.35
CA PRO A 110 -5.71 11.88 2.32
C PRO A 110 -6.14 12.38 0.94
N PHE A 111 -5.26 13.10 0.24
CA PHE A 111 -5.50 13.61 -1.11
C PHE A 111 -5.68 12.46 -2.12
N LEU A 112 -4.74 11.51 -2.14
CA LEU A 112 -4.80 10.35 -3.02
C LEU A 112 -6.07 9.51 -2.75
N TRP A 113 -6.41 9.31 -1.48
CA TRP A 113 -7.63 8.59 -1.11
C TRP A 113 -8.91 9.27 -1.58
N GLN A 114 -8.95 10.61 -1.53
CA GLN A 114 -10.07 11.34 -2.11
C GLN A 114 -10.21 11.03 -3.61
N ARG A 115 -9.10 10.98 -4.36
CA ARG A 115 -9.11 10.64 -5.79
C ARG A 115 -9.63 9.22 -6.05
N VAL A 116 -9.32 8.27 -5.16
CA VAL A 116 -9.85 6.90 -5.24
C VAL A 116 -11.37 6.85 -5.11
N LEU A 117 -11.96 7.75 -4.30
CA LEU A 117 -13.39 7.74 -4.00
C LEU A 117 -14.25 8.59 -4.96
N THR A 118 -13.69 9.62 -5.57
CA THR A 118 -14.43 10.52 -6.46
C THR A 118 -14.82 9.88 -7.80
N ALA A 119 -15.83 10.46 -8.46
CA ALA A 119 -16.09 10.19 -9.87
C ALA A 119 -14.94 10.78 -10.70
N GLU A 120 -14.07 9.90 -11.17
CA GLU A 120 -12.80 10.21 -11.82
C GLU A 120 -12.51 9.10 -12.85
N ASP A 121 -11.62 9.34 -13.81
CA ASP A 121 -11.16 8.30 -14.76
C ASP A 121 -10.60 7.07 -14.01
N SER A 122 -10.97 5.86 -14.45
CA SER A 122 -10.60 4.62 -13.75
C SER A 122 -9.10 4.45 -13.61
N ARG A 123 -8.30 4.86 -14.59
CA ARG A 123 -6.84 4.78 -14.54
C ARG A 123 -6.28 5.67 -13.43
N VAL A 124 -6.86 6.84 -13.24
CA VAL A 124 -6.46 7.76 -12.17
C VAL A 124 -6.80 7.17 -10.81
N LYS A 125 -8.00 6.58 -10.65
CA LYS A 125 -8.41 5.90 -9.41
C LYS A 125 -7.49 4.74 -9.06
N ASP A 126 -7.16 3.91 -10.05
CA ASP A 126 -6.29 2.75 -9.87
C ASP A 126 -4.86 3.18 -9.51
N LYS A 127 -4.32 4.21 -10.19
CA LYS A 127 -3.00 4.76 -9.87
C LYS A 127 -2.96 5.49 -8.53
N ALA A 128 -4.02 6.20 -8.15
CA ALA A 128 -4.12 6.82 -6.83
C ALA A 128 -4.14 5.76 -5.71
N TRP A 129 -4.87 4.66 -5.91
CA TRP A 129 -4.87 3.56 -4.95
C TRP A 129 -3.51 2.85 -4.88
N ALA A 130 -2.89 2.58 -6.03
CA ALA A 130 -1.54 2.03 -6.08
C ALA A 130 -0.53 2.93 -5.36
N ALA A 131 -0.67 4.26 -5.48
CA ALA A 131 0.16 5.23 -4.78
C ALA A 131 -0.04 5.20 -3.26
N VAL A 132 -1.30 5.12 -2.79
CA VAL A 132 -1.61 4.93 -1.35
C VAL A 132 -0.91 3.69 -0.81
N MET A 133 -1.04 2.56 -1.50
CA MET A 133 -0.37 1.32 -1.10
C MET A 133 1.16 1.47 -1.12
N ALA A 134 1.73 2.02 -2.19
CA ALA A 134 3.17 2.17 -2.34
C ALA A 134 3.79 2.99 -1.20
N ILE A 135 3.15 4.11 -0.83
CA ILE A 135 3.60 4.95 0.29
C ILE A 135 3.49 4.18 1.61
N LEU A 136 2.34 3.58 1.92
CA LEU A 136 2.14 2.85 3.17
C LEU A 136 3.14 1.70 3.34
N VAL A 137 3.30 0.89 2.29
CA VAL A 137 4.22 -0.25 2.29
C VAL A 137 5.67 0.23 2.42
N ARG A 138 6.08 1.25 1.66
CA ARG A 138 7.46 1.77 1.70
C ARG A 138 7.86 2.35 3.05
N THR A 139 6.92 2.92 3.80
CA THR A 139 7.23 3.54 5.11
C THR A 139 7.65 2.53 6.17
N GLY A 140 7.20 1.26 6.07
CA GLY A 140 7.42 0.27 7.12
C GLY A 140 6.74 0.62 8.46
N ASN A 141 5.86 1.63 8.49
CA ASN A 141 5.24 2.13 9.71
C ASN A 141 3.95 1.35 10.00
N LEU A 142 3.99 0.51 11.03
CA LEU A 142 2.85 -0.32 11.47
C LEU A 142 1.69 0.50 12.02
N GLU A 143 1.96 1.58 12.75
CA GLU A 143 0.91 2.44 13.30
C GLU A 143 0.10 3.07 12.17
N LEU A 144 0.80 3.65 11.18
CA LEU A 144 0.17 4.19 9.99
C LEU A 144 -0.57 3.11 9.19
N LEU A 145 -0.01 1.91 9.04
CA LEU A 145 -0.71 0.79 8.41
C LEU A 145 -2.00 0.42 9.17
N GLY A 146 -1.95 0.40 10.51
CA GLY A 146 -3.09 0.12 11.38
C GLY A 146 -4.19 1.18 11.30
N ASP A 147 -3.83 2.46 11.19
CA ASP A 147 -4.80 3.55 10.96
C ASP A 147 -5.54 3.36 9.64
N TRP A 148 -4.81 3.00 8.58
CA TRP A 148 -5.39 2.74 7.26
C TRP A 148 -6.21 1.45 7.21
N ASP A 149 -5.79 0.40 7.92
CA ASP A 149 -6.58 -0.81 8.13
C ASP A 149 -7.97 -0.47 8.70
N GLN A 150 -8.01 0.27 9.82
CA GLN A 150 -9.26 0.69 10.45
C GLN A 150 -10.08 1.61 9.54
N LYS A 151 -9.43 2.53 8.82
CA LYS A 151 -10.10 3.44 7.89
C LYS A 151 -10.79 2.68 6.76
N LEU A 152 -10.11 1.70 6.16
CA LEU A 152 -10.66 0.88 5.08
C LEU A 152 -11.78 -0.02 5.59
N ALA A 153 -11.65 -0.59 6.80
CA ALA A 153 -12.72 -1.34 7.43
C ALA A 153 -13.99 -0.49 7.64
N ARG A 154 -13.86 0.71 8.23
CA ARG A 154 -15.00 1.65 8.44
C ARG A 154 -15.64 2.12 7.13
N ALA A 155 -14.86 2.21 6.06
CA ALA A 155 -15.34 2.58 4.74
C ALA A 155 -15.92 1.40 3.92
N ASN A 156 -16.02 0.20 4.51
CA ASN A 156 -16.45 -1.04 3.85
C ASN A 156 -15.61 -1.39 2.60
N GLN A 157 -14.30 -1.10 2.64
CA GLN A 157 -13.36 -1.31 1.55
C GLN A 157 -12.58 -2.62 1.72
N SER A 158 -13.28 -3.74 1.95
CA SER A 158 -12.66 -5.02 2.30
C SER A 158 -11.63 -5.52 1.27
N GLU A 159 -11.89 -5.35 -0.02
CA GLU A 159 -10.96 -5.78 -1.06
C GLU A 159 -9.65 -5.00 -1.01
N ARG A 160 -9.74 -3.66 -0.97
CA ARG A 160 -8.57 -2.78 -0.84
C ARG A 160 -7.82 -3.01 0.48
N ARG A 161 -8.56 -3.23 1.57
CA ARG A 161 -7.98 -3.56 2.87
C ARG A 161 -7.12 -4.82 2.80
N LEU A 162 -7.65 -5.91 2.25
CA LEU A 162 -6.90 -7.15 2.08
C LEU A 162 -5.69 -6.96 1.16
N GLN A 163 -5.87 -6.26 0.03
CA GLN A 163 -4.79 -5.97 -0.91
C GLN A 163 -3.63 -5.20 -0.26
N LEU A 164 -3.94 -4.16 0.53
CA LEU A 164 -2.94 -3.37 1.24
C LEU A 164 -2.16 -4.20 2.26
N LEU A 165 -2.88 -4.97 3.09
CA LEU A 165 -2.25 -5.76 4.16
C LEU A 165 -1.39 -6.90 3.61
N GLU A 166 -1.84 -7.53 2.52
CA GLU A 166 -1.07 -8.57 1.84
C GLU A 166 0.19 -7.98 1.19
N ALA A 167 0.07 -6.85 0.48
CA ALA A 167 1.22 -6.15 -0.09
C ALA A 167 2.24 -5.71 0.98
N ALA A 168 1.76 -5.21 2.13
CA ALA A 168 2.63 -4.82 3.24
C ALA A 168 3.35 -6.03 3.85
N ALA A 169 2.63 -7.09 4.19
CA ALA A 169 3.21 -8.29 4.78
C ALA A 169 4.27 -8.92 3.85
N ASP A 170 3.97 -9.04 2.56
CA ASP A 170 4.89 -9.63 1.57
C ASP A 170 6.13 -8.77 1.35
N ALA A 171 5.98 -7.45 1.23
CA ALA A 171 7.11 -6.55 1.02
C ALA A 171 8.01 -6.47 2.25
N TRP A 172 7.43 -6.43 3.46
CA TRP A 172 8.17 -6.35 4.71
C TRP A 172 8.88 -7.66 5.04
N ALA A 173 8.32 -8.80 4.64
CA ALA A 173 8.98 -10.10 4.78
C ALA A 173 10.20 -10.27 3.86
N LYS A 174 10.24 -9.57 2.71
CA LYS A 174 11.34 -9.67 1.73
C LYS A 174 12.47 -8.67 1.98
N ASN A 175 12.23 -7.63 2.77
CA ASN A 175 13.14 -6.49 2.85
C ASN A 175 13.80 -6.41 4.23
N ASP A 176 14.83 -7.22 4.44
CA ASP A 176 15.59 -7.31 5.70
C ASP A 176 16.20 -5.97 6.16
N HIS A 177 16.36 -5.01 5.24
CA HIS A 177 16.88 -3.67 5.55
C HIS A 177 15.86 -2.78 6.26
N VAL A 178 14.57 -3.06 6.11
CA VAL A 178 13.51 -2.38 6.85
C VAL A 178 13.20 -3.25 8.07
N LYS A 179 13.45 -2.75 9.28
CA LYS A 179 13.03 -3.40 10.54
C LYS A 179 11.52 -3.29 10.73
N ALA A 180 10.75 -3.74 9.74
CA ALA A 180 9.30 -3.69 9.75
C ALA A 180 8.75 -4.85 10.60
N PRO A 181 7.67 -4.63 11.36
CA PRO A 181 7.09 -5.65 12.24
C PRO A 181 6.18 -6.60 11.44
N VAL A 182 6.79 -7.48 10.63
CA VAL A 182 6.10 -8.44 9.75
C VAL A 182 5.05 -9.26 10.50
N GLY A 183 5.34 -9.71 11.73
CA GLY A 183 4.39 -10.47 12.55
C GLY A 183 3.11 -9.70 12.83
N ALA A 184 3.22 -8.42 13.20
CA ALA A 184 2.05 -7.59 13.47
C ALA A 184 1.26 -7.26 12.20
N ALA A 185 1.93 -7.09 11.05
CA ALA A 185 1.24 -6.93 9.75
C ALA A 185 0.47 -8.19 9.36
N LEU A 186 1.05 -9.37 9.57
CA LEU A 186 0.39 -10.66 9.36
C LEU A 186 -0.83 -10.83 10.28
N GLU A 187 -0.76 -10.37 11.54
CA GLU A 187 -1.91 -10.39 12.45
C GLU A 187 -3.06 -9.51 11.93
N LEU A 188 -2.78 -8.30 11.43
CA LEU A 188 -3.78 -7.45 10.80
C LEU A 188 -4.40 -8.14 9.58
N LEU A 189 -3.59 -8.77 8.72
CA LEU A 189 -4.06 -9.50 7.55
C LEU A 189 -4.96 -10.68 7.93
N VAL A 190 -4.54 -11.51 8.90
CA VAL A 190 -5.34 -12.64 9.40
C VAL A 190 -6.67 -12.17 9.95
N GLN A 191 -6.66 -11.10 10.77
CA GLN A 191 -7.89 -10.51 11.28
C GLN A 191 -8.81 -10.05 10.14
N ALA A 192 -8.26 -9.34 9.15
CA ALA A 192 -9.03 -8.87 8.01
C ALA A 192 -9.61 -10.01 7.16
N GLN A 193 -8.87 -11.11 6.99
CA GLN A 193 -9.34 -12.29 6.29
C GLN A 193 -10.50 -12.94 7.04
N LEU A 194 -10.41 -13.09 8.36
CA LEU A 194 -11.47 -13.68 9.18
C LEU A 194 -12.73 -12.82 9.21
N GLU A 195 -12.61 -11.49 9.31
CA GLU A 195 -13.76 -10.58 9.21
C GLU A 195 -14.48 -10.68 7.85
N ASN A 196 -13.78 -11.17 6.82
CA ASN A 196 -14.30 -11.44 5.49
C ASN A 196 -14.66 -12.91 5.23
N GLY A 197 -14.68 -13.76 6.26
CA GLY A 197 -15.01 -15.19 6.14
C GLY A 197 -13.94 -16.03 5.42
N LYS A 198 -12.75 -15.49 5.20
CA LYS A 198 -11.66 -16.13 4.44
C LYS A 198 -10.74 -16.95 5.35
N TRP A 199 -11.31 -17.75 6.25
CA TRP A 199 -10.55 -18.58 7.18
C TRP A 199 -9.53 -19.54 6.50
N PRO A 200 -9.76 -20.11 5.30
CA PRO A 200 -8.76 -20.98 4.66
C PRO A 200 -7.48 -20.23 4.27
N ALA A 201 -7.60 -18.93 3.94
CA ALA A 201 -6.46 -18.08 3.62
C ALA A 201 -5.73 -17.56 4.87
N ALA A 202 -6.47 -17.41 5.98
CA ALA A 202 -5.97 -16.95 7.27
C ALA A 202 -5.17 -18.03 8.00
N LEU A 203 -5.64 -19.28 7.96
CA LEU A 203 -5.11 -20.36 8.79
C LEU A 203 -3.62 -20.67 8.59
N PRO A 204 -3.07 -20.77 7.35
CA PRO A 204 -1.64 -21.02 7.16
C PRO A 204 -0.76 -19.92 7.78
N ARG A 205 -1.20 -18.65 7.66
CA ARG A 205 -0.49 -17.48 8.22
C ARG A 205 -0.57 -17.47 9.74
N LEU A 206 -1.73 -17.82 10.29
CA LEU A 206 -1.91 -17.91 11.73
C LEU A 206 -1.07 -19.03 12.36
N ARG A 207 -0.95 -20.17 11.67
CA ARG A 207 -0.04 -21.26 12.10
C ARG A 207 1.42 -20.81 12.12
N ASP A 208 1.87 -20.03 11.13
CA ASP A 208 3.20 -19.42 11.16
C ASP A 208 3.35 -18.49 12.37
N LEU A 209 2.36 -17.63 12.62
CA LEU A 209 2.35 -16.71 13.76
C LEU A 209 2.40 -17.42 15.12
N LEU A 210 1.70 -18.54 15.30
CA LEU A 210 1.72 -19.31 16.56
C LEU A 210 3.11 -19.87 16.88
N ASN A 211 3.95 -20.11 15.88
CA ASN A 211 5.32 -20.60 16.05
C ASN A 211 6.35 -19.49 16.30
N ARG A 212 5.94 -18.21 16.18
CA ARG A 212 6.82 -17.06 16.43
C ARG A 212 6.81 -16.67 17.92
N PRO A 213 7.93 -16.14 18.45
CA PRO A 213 7.95 -15.56 19.80
C PRO A 213 6.82 -14.53 19.97
N ALA A 214 6.16 -14.57 21.12
CA ALA A 214 5.07 -13.68 21.46
C ALA A 214 5.07 -13.40 22.96
N THR A 215 4.65 -12.21 23.34
CA THR A 215 4.17 -11.91 24.69
C THR A 215 2.86 -12.65 24.96
N ASP A 216 2.48 -12.79 26.23
CA ASP A 216 1.21 -13.43 26.62
C ASP A 216 0.01 -12.74 25.95
N ALA A 217 0.02 -11.42 25.83
CA ALA A 217 -1.04 -10.65 25.18
C ALA A 217 -1.14 -10.92 23.67
N GLU A 218 0.01 -11.05 22.98
CA GLU A 218 0.04 -11.40 21.56
C GLU A 218 -0.40 -12.85 21.34
N MET A 219 0.03 -13.78 22.19
CA MET A 219 -0.41 -15.17 22.12
C MET A 219 -1.91 -15.29 22.35
N ASP A 220 -2.45 -14.60 23.36
CA ASP A 220 -3.90 -14.55 23.61
C ASP A 220 -4.65 -14.03 22.39
N LYS A 221 -4.18 -12.96 21.74
CA LYS A 221 -4.77 -12.44 20.50
C LYS A 221 -4.75 -13.49 19.39
N ARG A 222 -3.63 -14.18 19.17
CA ARG A 222 -3.51 -15.25 18.16
C ARG A 222 -4.45 -16.42 18.44
N LEU A 223 -4.65 -16.78 19.70
CA LEU A 223 -5.61 -17.82 20.10
C LEU A 223 -7.07 -17.41 19.85
N HIS A 224 -7.44 -16.15 20.05
CA HIS A 224 -8.77 -15.67 19.66
C HIS A 224 -8.98 -15.75 18.15
N LEU A 225 -7.98 -15.41 17.34
CA LEU A 225 -8.04 -15.55 15.87
C LEU A 225 -8.16 -17.03 15.47
N LEU A 226 -7.47 -17.92 16.18
CA LEU A 226 -7.49 -19.36 15.92
C LEU A 226 -8.87 -19.94 16.25
N LEU A 227 -9.45 -19.53 17.37
CA LEU A 227 -10.81 -19.88 17.76
C LEU A 227 -11.83 -19.45 16.69
N GLU A 228 -11.68 -18.25 16.13
CA GLU A 228 -12.57 -17.75 15.07
C GLU A 228 -12.43 -18.56 13.77
N VAL A 229 -11.22 -18.99 13.40
CA VAL A 229 -11.03 -19.95 12.29
C VAL A 229 -11.87 -21.21 12.52
N GLY A 230 -11.78 -21.80 13.72
CA GLY A 230 -12.51 -23.01 14.05
C GLY A 230 -14.03 -22.83 14.00
N ARG A 231 -14.53 -21.69 14.49
CA ARG A 231 -15.96 -21.31 14.40
C ARG A 231 -16.43 -21.19 12.95
N GLN A 232 -15.65 -20.52 12.09
CA GLN A 232 -16.00 -20.36 10.67
C GLN A 232 -15.94 -21.69 9.91
N ALA A 233 -14.91 -22.50 10.15
CA ALA A 233 -14.79 -23.83 9.58
C ALA A 233 -15.99 -24.72 9.97
N LEU A 234 -16.38 -24.73 11.24
CA LEU A 234 -17.56 -25.48 11.71
C LEU A 234 -18.85 -24.99 11.05
N LYS A 235 -19.04 -23.66 10.95
CA LYS A 235 -20.20 -23.06 10.28
C LYS A 235 -20.30 -23.46 8.81
N GLU A 236 -19.18 -23.69 8.14
CA GLU A 236 -19.11 -24.21 6.76
C GLU A 236 -19.17 -25.75 6.67
N GLY A 237 -19.44 -26.45 7.78
CA GLY A 237 -19.57 -27.90 7.83
C GLY A 237 -18.24 -28.65 7.92
N ASN A 238 -17.12 -27.95 8.15
CA ASN A 238 -15.80 -28.53 8.28
C ASN A 238 -15.43 -28.81 9.75
N SER A 239 -16.17 -29.74 10.38
CA SER A 239 -15.92 -30.16 11.77
C SER A 239 -14.51 -30.71 11.98
N ALA A 240 -13.94 -31.37 10.96
CA ALA A 240 -12.60 -31.94 11.03
C ALA A 240 -11.52 -30.86 11.24
N GLU A 241 -11.61 -29.75 10.50
CA GLU A 241 -10.68 -28.63 10.66
C GLU A 241 -10.94 -27.87 11.97
N SER A 242 -12.19 -27.70 12.39
CA SER A 242 -12.52 -27.13 13.72
C SER A 242 -11.86 -27.92 14.86
N LEU A 243 -11.96 -29.25 14.85
CA LEU A 243 -11.30 -30.11 15.85
C LEU A 243 -9.77 -30.04 15.76
N ARG A 244 -9.22 -29.88 14.56
CA ARG A 244 -7.78 -29.72 14.38
C ARG A 244 -7.27 -28.42 15.00
N VAL A 245 -8.00 -27.32 14.77
CA VAL A 245 -7.74 -26.01 15.37
C VAL A 245 -7.76 -26.07 16.89
N VAL A 246 -8.72 -26.80 17.49
CA VAL A 246 -8.75 -27.05 18.95
C VAL A 246 -7.45 -27.74 19.41
N ARG A 247 -7.03 -28.82 18.74
CA ARG A 247 -5.78 -29.53 19.07
C ARG A 247 -4.55 -28.64 18.95
N GLU A 248 -4.50 -27.78 17.93
CA GLU A 248 -3.41 -26.83 17.71
C GLU A 248 -3.34 -25.76 18.81
N ALA A 249 -4.46 -25.41 19.45
CA ALA A 249 -4.50 -24.46 20.56
C ALA A 249 -3.98 -25.06 21.88
N GLN A 250 -4.14 -26.36 22.11
CA GLN A 250 -3.88 -27.02 23.41
C GLN A 250 -2.51 -26.70 24.04
N PRO A 251 -1.37 -26.67 23.31
CA PRO A 251 -0.07 -26.37 23.90
C PRO A 251 0.05 -24.96 24.50
N PHE A 252 -0.82 -24.04 24.06
CA PHE A 252 -0.79 -22.63 24.43
C PHE A 252 -1.85 -22.27 25.48
N LEU A 253 -2.82 -23.16 25.73
CA LEU A 253 -3.88 -22.96 26.71
C LEU A 253 -3.37 -23.25 28.12
N THR A 254 -3.07 -22.18 28.88
CA THR A 254 -2.74 -22.29 30.31
C THR A 254 -4.00 -22.28 31.16
N ARG A 255 -3.90 -22.70 32.44
CA ARG A 255 -5.04 -22.77 33.38
C ARG A 255 -5.79 -21.44 33.61
N ASN A 256 -5.15 -20.30 33.32
CA ASN A 256 -5.74 -18.97 33.47
C ASN A 256 -6.13 -18.32 32.14
N ASN A 257 -6.04 -19.06 31.02
CA ASN A 257 -6.34 -18.50 29.72
C ASN A 257 -7.86 -18.32 29.54
N LYS A 258 -8.30 -17.07 29.31
CA LYS A 258 -9.72 -16.71 29.16
C LYS A 258 -10.41 -17.41 28.00
N VAL A 259 -9.67 -17.81 26.96
CA VAL A 259 -10.24 -18.49 25.79
C VAL A 259 -10.36 -20.01 25.93
N ALA A 260 -9.77 -20.62 26.96
CA ALA A 260 -9.77 -22.08 27.11
C ALA A 260 -11.19 -22.66 27.12
N GLY A 261 -12.11 -22.04 27.87
CA GLY A 261 -13.51 -22.46 27.91
C GLY A 261 -14.28 -22.24 26.60
N GLU A 262 -13.81 -21.35 25.72
CA GLU A 262 -14.40 -21.20 24.39
C GLU A 262 -13.94 -22.28 23.42
N PHE A 263 -12.68 -22.72 23.52
CA PHE A 263 -12.18 -23.87 22.76
C PHE A 263 -12.86 -25.18 23.18
N GLU A 264 -13.11 -25.38 24.48
CA GLU A 264 -13.88 -26.53 24.96
C GLU A 264 -15.31 -26.55 24.41
N LYS A 265 -15.96 -25.39 24.32
CA LYS A 265 -17.30 -25.27 23.70
C LYS A 265 -17.25 -25.59 22.21
N LEU A 266 -16.27 -25.04 21.50
CA LEU A 266 -16.07 -25.30 20.07
C LEU A 266 -15.81 -26.79 19.81
N GLU A 267 -15.01 -27.44 20.65
CA GLU A 267 -14.73 -28.88 20.55
C GLU A 267 -16.00 -29.72 20.66
N LYS A 268 -16.83 -29.46 21.67
CA LYS A 268 -18.12 -30.15 21.86
C LYS A 268 -19.04 -29.98 20.64
N GLN A 269 -19.21 -28.74 20.18
CA GLN A 269 -20.03 -28.45 19.00
C GLN A 269 -19.52 -29.17 17.74
N ALA A 270 -18.20 -29.21 17.55
CA ALA A 270 -17.61 -29.88 16.40
C ALA A 270 -17.71 -31.42 16.47
N GLN A 271 -17.76 -32.01 17.66
CA GLN A 271 -17.99 -33.45 17.86
C GLN A 271 -19.45 -33.85 17.63
N GLU A 272 -20.39 -32.98 18.01
CA GLU A 272 -21.84 -33.23 17.87
C GLU A 272 -22.34 -33.07 16.43
N GLY A 273 -21.58 -32.35 15.58
CA GLY A 273 -21.95 -32.06 14.19
C GLY A 273 -22.87 -30.83 14.07
N PRO A 274 -22.92 -30.19 12.89
CA PRO A 274 -23.81 -29.03 12.65
C PRO A 274 -25.30 -29.39 12.67
#